data_AF-A0A2H0A075-F1
#
_entry.id   AF-A0A2H0A075-F1
#
_cell.length_a   1.000
_cell.length_b   1.000
_cell.length_c   1.000
_cell.angle_alpha   90.00
_cell.angle_beta   90.00
_cell.angle_gamma   90.00
#
_symmetry.space_group_name_H-M   'P 1'
#
loop_
_entity.id
_entity.type
_entity.pdbx_description
1 polymer ?
#
loop_
_entity_poly.entity_id
_entity_poly.type
_entity_poly.pdbx_seq_one_letter_code
_entity_poly.pdbx_strand_id
1 'polypeptide(L)'
;TKNPVFMLDEIDKVGSDFRGDPSSALLEVLDPEQNFSFEDHYLDVPFDLSQVMFITTANILDTIPPALRDRMEVLRLSGYTQEEKFKIASRYLIPRQREANGLKAEHISFTKGAVNQIITGYTREAGLRNLEREIGNACRSVAASIAKGEKESVNVNTKNLTKFLGPVRITNDMKKRVATPGVVMGLAWTEAGGDILFIEATTMRGTGKLTLTGQLGDVMKESATAALSYIRSNAPSMNIEDNYFQTHDIHIHIPAGAIPKDGPSAGVTMLTAIASVLTGATTHKDLAMTGEITLRGKVLPVGGIKEKMLAAHRAGIKTIILPKLCEKDLLDVPKNVRDAIKFHFVDNMTDVLKIALKK
;
A
#
# COMPACT_ATOMS: atom_id res chain seq x y z
N THR A 1 44.21 -0.81 -0.02
CA THR A 1 43.07 -0.45 0.84
C THR A 1 42.00 -1.52 0.68
N LYS A 2 41.59 -2.20 1.75
CA LYS A 2 40.67 -3.37 1.74
C LYS A 2 39.31 -3.05 2.37
N ASN A 3 38.82 -1.82 2.22
CA ASN A 3 37.62 -1.31 2.89
C ASN A 3 36.58 -0.72 1.91
N PRO A 4 36.16 -1.46 0.86
CA PRO A 4 35.08 -1.02 0.01
C PRO A 4 33.73 -1.04 0.74
N VAL A 5 32.76 -0.30 0.19
CA VAL A 5 31.34 -0.45 0.52
C VAL A 5 30.70 -1.29 -0.56
N PHE A 6 30.14 -2.45 -0.19
CA PHE A 6 29.38 -3.32 -1.07
C PHE A 6 27.89 -3.12 -0.83
N MET A 7 27.16 -2.77 -1.90
CA MET A 7 25.70 -2.71 -1.88
C MET A 7 25.14 -3.97 -2.55
N LEU A 8 24.47 -4.82 -1.78
CA LEU A 8 23.77 -6.00 -2.28
C LEU A 8 22.29 -5.64 -2.44
N ASP A 9 21.87 -5.44 -3.68
CA ASP A 9 20.50 -5.03 -4.01
C ASP A 9 19.58 -6.26 -4.13
N GLU A 10 18.34 -6.13 -3.66
CA GLU A 10 17.28 -7.15 -3.79
C GLU A 10 17.60 -8.54 -3.19
N ILE A 11 18.18 -8.57 -1.98
CA ILE A 11 18.53 -9.83 -1.29
C ILE A 11 17.31 -10.70 -0.96
N ASP A 12 16.11 -10.10 -0.95
CA ASP A 12 14.83 -10.75 -0.75
C ASP A 12 14.40 -11.66 -1.91
N LYS A 13 15.14 -11.65 -3.03
CA LYS A 13 14.92 -12.50 -4.20
C LYS A 13 15.90 -13.67 -4.30
N VAL A 14 16.77 -13.84 -3.31
CA VAL A 14 17.77 -14.92 -3.28
C VAL A 14 17.07 -16.23 -2.89
N GLY A 15 17.13 -17.26 -3.76
CA GLY A 15 16.64 -18.61 -3.46
C GLY A 15 15.52 -19.18 -4.35
N SER A 16 15.15 -18.51 -5.44
CA SER A 16 14.05 -18.96 -6.31
C SER A 16 14.43 -19.86 -7.49
N ASP A 17 15.67 -20.37 -7.59
CA ASP A 17 16.12 -21.20 -8.74
C ASP A 17 16.93 -22.46 -8.37
N PHE A 18 16.77 -23.49 -9.21
CA PHE A 18 17.12 -24.91 -9.07
C PHE A 18 18.62 -25.30 -8.92
N ARG A 19 19.54 -24.39 -8.59
CA ARG A 19 21.02 -24.63 -8.67
C ARG A 19 21.80 -24.38 -7.37
N GLY A 20 21.30 -24.86 -6.24
CA GLY A 20 21.95 -24.77 -4.93
C GLY A 20 21.38 -23.66 -4.06
N ASP A 21 21.82 -23.59 -2.79
CA ASP A 21 21.38 -22.56 -1.86
C ASP A 21 22.41 -21.40 -1.82
N PRO A 22 22.22 -20.33 -2.61
CA PRO A 22 23.13 -19.16 -2.58
C PRO A 22 23.16 -18.47 -1.21
N SER A 23 22.22 -18.79 -0.30
CA SER A 23 22.20 -18.24 1.05
C SER A 23 23.40 -18.70 1.88
N SER A 24 23.95 -19.89 1.62
CA SER A 24 25.15 -20.37 2.34
C SER A 24 26.39 -19.54 2.02
N ALA A 25 26.60 -19.22 0.74
CA ALA A 25 27.69 -18.35 0.29
C ALA A 25 27.53 -16.92 0.85
N LEU A 26 26.30 -16.42 0.92
CA LEU A 26 26.03 -15.11 1.54
C LEU A 26 26.28 -15.12 3.05
N LEU A 27 25.97 -16.23 3.75
CA LEU A 27 26.27 -16.36 5.17
C LEU A 27 27.77 -16.31 5.42
N GLU A 28 28.57 -17.03 4.63
CA GLU A 28 30.03 -17.03 4.76
C GLU A 28 30.65 -15.63 4.58
N VAL A 29 30.14 -14.87 3.60
CA VAL A 29 30.61 -13.52 3.29
C VAL A 29 30.14 -12.47 4.31
N LEU A 30 28.90 -12.58 4.79
CA LEU A 30 28.28 -11.58 5.66
C LEU A 30 28.50 -11.84 7.14
N ASP A 31 28.86 -13.07 7.54
CA ASP A 31 29.13 -13.40 8.93
C ASP A 31 30.49 -12.84 9.37
N PRO A 32 30.54 -11.91 10.34
CA PRO A 32 31.80 -11.38 10.88
C PRO A 32 32.72 -12.45 11.48
N GLU A 33 32.16 -13.62 11.84
CA GLU A 33 32.93 -14.75 12.38
C GLU A 33 33.58 -15.62 11.30
N GLN A 34 33.26 -15.43 10.01
CA GLN A 34 33.78 -16.26 8.90
C GLN A 34 34.45 -15.42 7.80
N ASN A 35 34.03 -14.17 7.62
CA ASN A 35 34.44 -13.35 6.48
C ASN A 35 35.93 -12.96 6.44
N PHE A 36 36.71 -13.21 7.50
CA PHE A 36 38.15 -12.97 7.52
C PHE A 36 38.95 -14.00 6.71
N SER A 37 38.36 -15.16 6.41
CA SER A 37 38.98 -16.24 5.66
C SER A 37 38.02 -16.79 4.59
N PHE A 38 37.32 -15.91 3.89
CA PHE A 38 36.41 -16.30 2.81
C PHE A 38 37.19 -17.01 1.68
N GLU A 39 36.73 -18.17 1.26
CA GLU A 39 37.37 -18.95 0.18
C GLU A 39 36.44 -19.06 -1.03
N ASP A 40 36.82 -18.42 -2.12
CA ASP A 40 36.13 -18.59 -3.41
C ASP A 40 36.66 -19.83 -4.15
N HIS A 41 35.76 -20.65 -4.71
CA HIS A 41 36.12 -21.89 -5.39
C HIS A 41 37.07 -21.74 -6.60
N TYR A 42 37.09 -20.56 -7.25
CA TYR A 42 37.97 -20.32 -8.38
C TYR A 42 39.35 -19.85 -7.92
N LEU A 43 39.41 -19.01 -6.88
CA LEU A 43 40.65 -18.46 -6.36
C LEU A 43 41.40 -19.43 -5.44
N ASP A 44 40.69 -20.28 -4.71
CA ASP A 44 41.21 -21.30 -3.78
C ASP A 44 42.28 -20.75 -2.81
N VAL A 45 42.11 -19.47 -2.44
CA VAL A 45 42.94 -18.78 -1.46
C VAL A 45 42.06 -17.96 -0.51
N PRO A 46 42.33 -17.98 0.80
CA PRO A 46 41.53 -17.24 1.76
C PRO A 46 41.69 -15.73 1.56
N PHE A 47 40.58 -15.03 1.53
CA PHE A 47 40.51 -13.57 1.37
C PHE A 47 39.78 -12.92 2.55
N ASP A 48 40.41 -11.92 3.13
CA ASP A 48 39.88 -11.18 4.28
C ASP A 48 38.92 -10.07 3.84
N LEU A 49 37.64 -10.25 4.16
CA LEU A 49 36.54 -9.30 3.93
C LEU A 49 36.09 -8.57 5.21
N SER A 50 36.78 -8.75 6.35
CA SER A 50 36.37 -8.18 7.64
C SER A 50 36.28 -6.64 7.67
N GLN A 51 37.00 -5.96 6.79
CA GLN A 51 36.99 -4.49 6.65
C GLN A 51 35.98 -3.97 5.61
N VAL A 52 35.24 -4.87 4.94
CA VAL A 52 34.23 -4.50 3.95
C VAL A 52 32.94 -4.10 4.66
N MET A 53 32.37 -2.95 4.27
CA MET A 53 31.04 -2.55 4.75
C MET A 53 29.98 -3.07 3.78
N PHE A 54 29.11 -3.95 4.26
CA PHE A 54 27.98 -4.46 3.48
C PHE A 54 26.71 -3.67 3.78
N ILE A 55 26.00 -3.25 2.73
CA ILE A 55 24.68 -2.65 2.80
C ILE A 55 23.76 -3.50 1.94
N THR A 56 22.69 -4.04 2.51
CA THR A 56 21.70 -4.84 1.78
C THR A 56 20.42 -4.04 1.55
N THR A 57 19.71 -4.31 0.45
CA THR A 57 18.36 -3.81 0.23
C THR A 57 17.39 -4.98 0.08
N ALA A 58 16.17 -4.77 0.55
CA ALA A 58 15.07 -5.73 0.44
C ALA A 58 13.75 -4.96 0.39
N ASN A 59 12.79 -5.45 -0.40
CA ASN A 59 11.41 -4.97 -0.35
C ASN A 59 10.59 -5.75 0.68
N ILE A 60 10.85 -7.06 0.79
CA ILE A 60 10.14 -7.96 1.69
C ILE A 60 11.12 -8.57 2.67
N LEU A 61 10.92 -8.32 3.96
CA LEU A 61 11.81 -8.85 5.00
C LEU A 61 11.56 -10.35 5.27
N ASP A 62 10.34 -10.82 5.03
CA ASP A 62 9.92 -12.18 5.40
C ASP A 62 10.39 -13.25 4.41
N THR A 63 10.82 -12.87 3.20
CA THR A 63 11.43 -13.79 2.23
C THR A 63 12.92 -13.97 2.47
N ILE A 64 13.56 -13.13 3.30
CA ILE A 64 14.97 -13.27 3.64
C ILE A 64 15.14 -14.44 4.61
N PRO A 65 16.11 -15.35 4.37
CA PRO A 65 16.43 -16.44 5.29
C PRO A 65 16.65 -15.93 6.73
N PRO A 66 16.05 -16.57 7.76
CA PRO A 66 16.19 -16.14 9.15
C PRO A 66 17.66 -16.01 9.61
N ALA A 67 18.52 -16.93 9.17
CA ALA A 67 19.94 -16.91 9.49
C ALA A 67 20.67 -15.63 9.00
N LEU A 68 20.29 -15.12 7.82
CA LEU A 68 20.83 -13.87 7.31
C LEU A 68 20.22 -12.67 8.06
N ARG A 69 18.91 -12.71 8.32
CA ARG A 69 18.19 -11.64 9.00
C ARG A 69 18.71 -11.39 10.42
N ASP A 70 19.07 -12.44 11.16
CA ASP A 70 19.61 -12.32 12.52
C ASP A 70 21.01 -11.68 12.57
N ARG A 71 21.74 -11.71 11.45
CA ARG A 71 23.06 -11.09 11.28
C ARG A 71 22.99 -9.66 10.73
N MET A 72 21.79 -9.10 10.52
CA MET A 72 21.59 -7.78 9.91
C MET A 72 20.90 -6.79 10.85
N GLU A 73 21.34 -5.53 10.81
CA GLU A 73 20.57 -4.42 11.37
C GLU A 73 19.52 -3.95 10.35
N VAL A 74 18.23 -4.10 10.68
CA VAL A 74 17.14 -3.78 9.76
C VAL A 74 16.69 -2.33 9.90
N LEU A 75 16.98 -1.52 8.89
CA LEU A 75 16.49 -0.14 8.77
C LEU A 75 15.26 -0.08 7.85
N ARG A 76 14.08 0.16 8.42
CA ARG A 76 12.83 0.24 7.65
C ARG A 76 12.62 1.63 7.06
N LEU A 77 12.65 1.74 5.73
CA LEU A 77 12.34 2.97 5.01
C LEU A 77 10.86 2.99 4.60
N SER A 78 10.10 3.91 5.18
CA SER A 78 8.70 4.12 4.80
C SER A 78 8.57 4.97 3.53
N GLY A 79 7.44 4.83 2.83
CA GLY A 79 7.10 5.72 1.72
C GLY A 79 6.88 7.18 2.13
N TYR A 80 6.70 8.03 1.12
CA TYR A 80 6.61 9.48 1.30
C TYR A 80 5.16 9.99 1.30
N THR A 81 4.87 10.96 2.15
CA THR A 81 3.66 11.79 2.09
C THR A 81 3.66 12.68 0.84
N GLN A 82 2.49 13.19 0.42
CA GLN A 82 2.41 14.09 -0.74
C GLN A 82 3.27 15.34 -0.58
N GLU A 83 3.37 15.89 0.63
CA GLU A 83 4.19 17.07 0.91
C GLU A 83 5.69 16.75 0.80
N GLU A 84 6.13 15.61 1.33
CA GLU A 84 7.51 15.14 1.17
C GLU A 84 7.84 14.88 -0.30
N LYS A 85 6.95 14.21 -1.04
CA LYS A 85 7.11 14.00 -2.49
C LYS A 85 7.26 15.31 -3.24
N PHE A 86 6.46 16.32 -2.91
CA PHE A 86 6.58 17.65 -3.50
C PHE A 86 7.94 18.27 -3.21
N LYS A 87 8.39 18.27 -1.94
CA LYS A 87 9.69 18.84 -1.54
C LYS A 87 10.85 18.12 -2.23
N ILE A 88 10.81 16.78 -2.31
CA ILE A 88 11.84 15.98 -2.96
C ILE A 88 11.84 16.22 -4.47
N ALA A 89 10.66 16.29 -5.10
CA ALA A 89 10.54 16.58 -6.52
C ALA A 89 11.13 17.96 -6.86
N SER A 90 10.77 18.99 -6.11
CA SER A 90 11.28 20.35 -6.33
C SER A 90 12.78 20.48 -6.08
N ARG A 91 13.30 19.84 -5.03
CA ARG A 91 14.71 19.98 -4.63
C ARG A 91 15.67 19.09 -5.42
N TYR A 92 15.24 17.89 -5.82
CA TYR A 92 16.13 16.87 -6.38
C TYR A 92 15.68 16.34 -7.75
N LEU A 93 14.43 15.90 -7.89
CA LEU A 93 14.01 15.19 -9.12
C LEU A 93 13.93 16.13 -10.33
N ILE A 94 13.37 17.33 -10.18
CA ILE A 94 13.26 18.31 -11.27
C ILE A 94 14.63 18.78 -11.74
N PRO A 95 15.58 19.19 -10.85
CA PRO A 95 16.94 19.50 -11.27
C PRO A 95 17.64 18.34 -11.98
N ARG A 96 17.54 17.11 -11.42
CA ARG A 96 18.15 15.92 -12.00
C ARG A 96 17.61 15.59 -13.40
N GLN A 97 16.29 15.63 -13.57
CA GLN A 97 15.67 15.37 -14.87
C GLN A 97 15.94 16.49 -15.87
N ARG A 98 16.11 17.74 -15.43
CA ARG A 98 16.55 18.82 -16.30
C ARG A 98 17.95 18.57 -16.84
N GLU A 99 18.90 18.25 -15.96
CA GLU A 99 20.27 17.94 -16.33
C GLU A 99 20.36 16.74 -17.28
N ALA A 100 19.68 15.63 -16.94
CA ALA A 100 19.64 14.42 -17.76
C ALA A 100 19.05 14.64 -19.18
N ASN A 101 18.27 15.70 -19.38
CA ASN A 101 17.68 16.06 -20.67
C ASN A 101 18.31 17.32 -21.29
N GLY A 102 19.43 17.82 -20.76
CA GLY A 102 20.13 18.99 -21.30
C GLY A 102 19.37 20.32 -21.15
N LEU A 103 18.46 20.44 -20.18
CA LEU A 103 17.61 21.62 -19.97
C LEU A 103 18.11 22.52 -18.84
N LYS A 104 18.08 23.83 -19.06
CA LYS A 104 18.35 24.86 -18.06
C LYS A 104 17.06 25.32 -17.36
N ALA A 105 17.20 26.14 -16.31
CA ALA A 105 16.06 26.60 -15.49
C ALA A 105 15.14 27.54 -16.26
N GLU A 106 15.74 28.30 -17.17
CA GLU A 106 15.05 29.17 -18.12
C GLU A 106 14.24 28.39 -19.16
N HIS A 107 14.66 27.18 -19.53
CA HIS A 107 13.98 26.36 -20.53
C HIS A 107 12.69 25.71 -20.00
N ILE A 108 12.70 25.24 -18.75
CA ILE A 108 11.54 24.58 -18.14
C ILE A 108 11.39 24.89 -16.65
N SER A 109 10.18 25.25 -16.26
CA SER A 109 9.77 25.41 -14.87
C SER A 109 8.45 24.67 -14.60
N PHE A 110 8.25 24.24 -13.35
CA PHE A 110 7.02 23.60 -12.91
C PHE A 110 6.39 24.42 -11.80
N THR A 111 5.12 24.77 -11.97
CA THR A 111 4.33 25.36 -10.89
C THR A 111 4.06 24.35 -9.78
N LYS A 112 3.83 24.82 -8.54
CA LYS A 112 3.41 23.96 -7.42
C LYS A 112 2.18 23.12 -7.74
N GLY A 113 1.20 23.72 -8.43
CA GLY A 113 -0.01 23.04 -8.87
C GLY A 113 0.27 21.90 -9.84
N ALA A 114 1.17 22.09 -10.80
CA ALA A 114 1.55 21.04 -11.74
C ALA A 114 2.20 19.85 -11.05
N VAL A 115 3.20 20.09 -10.18
CA VAL A 115 3.87 19.00 -9.45
C VAL A 115 2.88 18.21 -8.61
N ASN A 116 1.99 18.90 -7.88
CA ASN A 116 0.94 18.25 -7.11
C ASN A 116 0.00 17.42 -7.99
N GLN A 117 -0.36 17.91 -9.17
CA GLN A 117 -1.21 17.18 -10.12
C GLN A 117 -0.50 15.97 -10.72
N ILE A 118 0.81 16.01 -10.95
CA ILE A 118 1.60 14.83 -11.33
C ILE A 118 1.53 13.78 -10.22
N ILE A 119 1.77 14.20 -8.97
CA ILE A 119 1.73 13.31 -7.81
C ILE A 119 0.36 12.63 -7.67
N THR A 120 -0.75 13.37 -7.78
CA THR A 120 -2.09 12.79 -7.52
C THR A 120 -2.77 12.19 -8.75
N GLY A 121 -2.48 12.70 -9.94
CA GLY A 121 -3.21 12.36 -11.17
C GLY A 121 -2.47 11.42 -12.12
N TYR A 122 -1.15 11.30 -11.97
CA TYR A 122 -0.30 10.51 -12.87
C TYR A 122 0.53 9.44 -12.14
N THR A 123 0.59 9.47 -10.81
CA THR A 123 1.33 8.46 -10.01
C THR A 123 0.46 7.85 -8.91
N ARG A 124 0.62 6.54 -8.67
CA ARG A 124 0.06 5.83 -7.52
C ARG A 124 1.11 4.85 -6.99
N GLU A 125 1.93 5.34 -6.08
CA GLU A 125 3.05 4.59 -5.48
C GLU A 125 3.40 5.16 -4.10
N ALA A 126 4.10 4.40 -3.27
CA ALA A 126 4.68 4.92 -2.02
C ALA A 126 6.01 5.68 -2.25
N GLY A 127 6.82 5.22 -3.21
CA GLY A 127 8.09 5.81 -3.60
C GLY A 127 7.98 6.99 -4.56
N LEU A 128 9.04 7.22 -5.34
CA LEU A 128 9.20 8.38 -6.24
C LEU A 128 9.52 7.98 -7.69
N ARG A 129 9.56 6.68 -8.00
CA ARG A 129 10.08 6.17 -9.28
C ARG A 129 9.20 6.60 -10.45
N ASN A 130 7.88 6.43 -10.33
CA ASN A 130 6.95 6.90 -11.34
C ASN A 130 6.88 8.43 -11.37
N LEU A 131 6.96 9.10 -10.21
CA LEU A 131 7.01 10.56 -10.14
C LEU A 131 8.19 11.13 -10.95
N GLU A 132 9.38 10.58 -10.75
CA GLU A 132 10.55 10.96 -11.53
C GLU A 132 10.35 10.66 -13.02
N ARG A 133 9.81 9.49 -13.37
CA ARG A 133 9.57 9.12 -14.77
C ARG A 133 8.63 10.10 -15.47
N GLU A 134 7.54 10.50 -14.80
CA GLU A 134 6.58 11.45 -15.37
C GLU A 134 7.18 12.88 -15.45
N ILE A 135 7.99 13.30 -14.48
CA ILE A 135 8.76 14.56 -14.58
C ILE A 135 9.72 14.48 -15.79
N GLY A 136 10.43 13.36 -15.96
CA GLY A 136 11.32 13.13 -17.09
C GLY A 136 10.59 13.11 -18.43
N ASN A 137 9.38 12.53 -18.50
CA ASN A 137 8.51 12.61 -19.68
C ASN A 137 8.20 14.06 -20.06
N ALA A 138 7.79 14.88 -19.08
CA ALA A 138 7.53 16.29 -19.32
C ALA A 138 8.80 17.04 -19.79
N CYS A 139 9.95 16.79 -19.17
CA CYS A 139 11.23 17.35 -19.60
C CYS A 139 11.58 16.94 -21.04
N ARG A 140 11.47 15.65 -21.40
CA ARG A 140 11.70 15.16 -22.77
C ARG A 140 10.80 15.83 -23.79
N SER A 141 9.50 15.97 -23.51
CA SER A 141 8.57 16.65 -24.41
C SER A 141 8.96 18.11 -24.64
N VAL A 142 9.40 18.82 -23.59
CA VAL A 142 9.87 20.21 -23.73
C VAL A 142 11.19 20.29 -24.49
N ALA A 143 12.15 19.41 -24.20
CA ALA A 143 13.41 19.34 -24.93
C ALA A 143 13.18 19.11 -26.44
N ALA A 144 12.24 18.24 -26.80
CA ALA A 144 11.87 18.01 -28.19
C ALA A 144 11.27 19.26 -28.87
N SER A 145 10.41 20.02 -28.19
CA SER A 145 9.87 21.28 -28.74
C SER A 145 10.94 22.37 -28.88
N ILE A 146 11.90 22.45 -27.96
CA ILE A 146 13.03 23.39 -28.05
C ILE A 146 13.95 23.02 -29.21
N ALA A 147 14.29 21.73 -29.35
CA ALA A 147 15.13 21.25 -30.45
C ALA A 147 14.52 21.50 -31.84
N LYS A 148 13.18 21.53 -31.94
CA LYS A 148 12.45 21.89 -33.16
C LYS A 148 12.34 23.40 -33.40
N GLY A 149 12.76 24.24 -32.46
CA GLY A 149 12.61 25.70 -32.53
C GLY A 149 11.18 26.19 -32.31
N GLU A 150 10.28 25.35 -31.78
CA GLU A 150 8.87 25.73 -31.57
C GLU A 150 8.69 26.64 -30.34
N LYS A 151 9.55 26.48 -29.34
CA LYS A 151 9.51 27.21 -28.06
C LYS A 151 10.90 27.35 -27.48
N GLU A 152 11.16 28.45 -26.78
CA GLU A 152 12.41 28.69 -26.06
C GLU A 152 12.29 28.39 -24.55
N SER A 153 11.09 28.60 -23.98
CA SER A 153 10.81 28.38 -22.56
C SER A 153 9.39 27.85 -22.35
N VAL A 154 9.24 26.94 -21.39
CA VAL A 154 7.96 26.34 -21.02
C VAL A 154 7.74 26.38 -19.51
N ASN A 155 6.67 27.06 -19.09
CA ASN A 155 6.15 26.96 -17.72
C ASN A 155 5.04 25.91 -17.66
N VAL A 156 5.32 24.77 -17.02
CA VAL A 156 4.38 23.66 -16.84
C VAL A 156 3.43 23.98 -15.68
N ASN A 157 2.15 24.10 -16.01
CA ASN A 157 1.05 24.38 -15.09
C ASN A 157 -0.08 23.37 -15.26
N THR A 158 -1.07 23.41 -14.38
CA THR A 158 -2.17 22.45 -14.37
C THR A 158 -3.00 22.43 -15.66
N LYS A 159 -3.05 23.56 -16.40
CA LYS A 159 -3.82 23.69 -17.65
C LYS A 159 -3.12 23.07 -18.85
N ASN A 160 -1.79 23.09 -18.89
CA ASN A 160 -1.01 22.58 -20.02
C ASN A 160 -0.34 21.23 -19.75
N LEU A 161 -0.39 20.72 -18.51
CA LEU A 161 0.22 19.44 -18.11
C LEU A 161 -0.22 18.27 -19.00
N THR A 162 -1.50 18.24 -19.39
CA THR A 162 -2.07 17.20 -20.25
C THR A 162 -1.47 17.17 -21.66
N LYS A 163 -0.91 18.28 -22.13
CA LYS A 163 -0.21 18.33 -23.43
C LYS A 163 1.09 17.55 -23.42
N PHE A 164 1.72 17.41 -22.24
CA PHE A 164 3.00 16.73 -22.08
C PHE A 164 2.83 15.28 -21.60
N LEU A 165 1.89 15.04 -20.68
CA LEU A 165 1.70 13.72 -20.05
C LEU A 165 0.47 12.95 -20.54
N GLY A 166 -0.33 13.56 -21.42
CA GLY A 166 -1.62 13.03 -21.85
C GLY A 166 -2.73 13.23 -20.81
N PRO A 167 -3.91 12.59 -21.00
CA PRO A 167 -5.02 12.69 -20.06
C PRO A 167 -4.64 12.17 -18.67
N VAL A 168 -5.29 12.73 -17.64
CA VAL A 168 -5.11 12.28 -16.25
C VAL A 168 -5.50 10.80 -16.15
N ARG A 169 -4.58 9.97 -15.64
CA ARG A 169 -4.75 8.51 -15.61
C ARG A 169 -5.47 8.04 -14.34
N ILE A 170 -5.34 8.80 -13.26
CA ILE A 170 -5.88 8.46 -11.95
C ILE A 170 -6.92 9.50 -11.58
N THR A 171 -8.19 9.10 -11.59
CA THR A 171 -9.29 9.92 -11.07
C THR A 171 -9.62 9.51 -9.65
N ASN A 172 -9.86 10.50 -8.79
CA ASN A 172 -10.18 10.29 -7.37
C ASN A 172 -11.70 9.99 -7.21
N ASP A 173 -12.23 9.00 -7.93
CA ASP A 173 -13.66 8.63 -7.92
C ASP A 173 -14.09 7.84 -6.66
N MET A 174 -13.23 7.76 -5.64
CA MET A 174 -13.48 7.02 -4.40
C MET A 174 -14.78 7.41 -3.72
N LYS A 175 -15.16 8.69 -3.76
CA LYS A 175 -16.37 9.22 -3.10
C LYS A 175 -17.68 8.79 -3.76
N LYS A 176 -17.66 8.40 -5.05
CA LYS A 176 -18.86 7.91 -5.76
C LYS A 176 -19.16 6.45 -5.44
N ARG A 177 -18.13 5.63 -5.21
CA ARG A 177 -18.28 4.17 -5.00
C ARG A 177 -18.99 3.82 -3.68
N VAL A 178 -18.73 4.59 -2.62
CA VAL A 178 -19.27 4.35 -1.26
C VAL A 178 -20.72 4.84 -1.10
N ALA A 179 -21.31 5.42 -2.16
CA ALA A 179 -22.72 5.83 -2.14
C ALA A 179 -23.70 4.66 -2.31
N THR A 180 -23.21 3.47 -2.66
CA THR A 180 -24.00 2.26 -2.87
C THR A 180 -23.95 1.38 -1.62
N PRO A 181 -25.10 0.89 -1.10
CA PRO A 181 -25.12 -0.13 -0.06
C PRO A 181 -24.29 -1.36 -0.47
N GLY A 182 -23.60 -1.96 0.49
CA GLY A 182 -22.70 -3.09 0.25
C GLY A 182 -21.28 -2.70 -0.17
N VAL A 183 -20.98 -1.42 -0.41
CA VAL A 183 -19.63 -0.96 -0.76
C VAL A 183 -18.96 -0.27 0.43
N VAL A 184 -17.82 -0.80 0.88
CA VAL A 184 -17.09 -0.30 2.05
C VAL A 184 -15.60 -0.13 1.76
N MET A 185 -15.01 0.95 2.27
CA MET A 185 -13.59 1.24 2.12
C MET A 185 -12.77 0.57 3.23
N GLY A 186 -11.80 -0.25 2.82
CA GLY A 186 -10.84 -0.91 3.68
C GLY A 186 -9.41 -0.42 3.44
N LEU A 187 -8.55 -0.60 4.44
CA LEU A 187 -7.12 -0.33 4.33
C LEU A 187 -6.35 -1.65 4.24
N ALA A 188 -5.53 -1.79 3.20
CA ALA A 188 -4.65 -2.93 3.02
C ALA A 188 -3.19 -2.54 3.14
N TRP A 189 -2.38 -3.52 3.53
CA TRP A 189 -0.94 -3.44 3.45
C TRP A 189 -0.50 -4.35 2.29
N THR A 190 0.37 -3.83 1.45
CA THR A 190 1.03 -4.57 0.37
C THR A 190 2.53 -4.32 0.48
N GLU A 191 3.33 -5.12 -0.22
CA GLU A 191 4.79 -4.97 -0.30
C GLU A 191 5.19 -3.59 -0.88
N ALA A 192 4.37 -3.05 -1.78
CA ALA A 192 4.56 -1.70 -2.32
C ALA A 192 4.08 -0.57 -1.37
N GLY A 193 3.65 -0.92 -0.16
CA GLY A 193 3.11 -0.03 0.86
C GLY A 193 1.59 -0.15 1.05
N GLY A 194 1.01 0.79 1.78
CA GLY A 194 -0.42 0.78 2.06
C GLY A 194 -1.27 1.17 0.85
N ASP A 195 -2.44 0.54 0.70
CA ASP A 195 -3.41 0.81 -0.35
C ASP A 195 -4.86 0.84 0.17
N ILE A 196 -5.75 1.45 -0.63
CA ILE A 196 -7.19 1.51 -0.38
C ILE A 196 -7.90 0.41 -1.17
N LEU A 197 -8.65 -0.44 -0.46
CA LEU A 197 -9.52 -1.43 -1.07
C LEU A 197 -10.98 -1.01 -0.95
N PHE A 198 -11.76 -1.38 -1.95
CA PHE A 198 -13.22 -1.33 -1.88
C PHE A 198 -13.69 -2.77 -1.74
N ILE A 199 -14.44 -3.09 -0.71
CA ILE A 199 -15.10 -4.40 -0.60
C ILE A 199 -16.55 -4.19 -1.01
N GLU A 200 -16.99 -5.00 -1.96
CA GLU A 200 -18.33 -4.96 -2.51
C GLU A 200 -19.06 -6.23 -2.11
N ALA A 201 -20.24 -6.08 -1.51
CA ALA A 201 -21.14 -7.18 -1.19
C ALA A 201 -22.46 -6.97 -1.93
N THR A 202 -22.99 -8.06 -2.49
CA THR A 202 -24.31 -8.08 -3.12
C THR A 202 -25.08 -9.30 -2.66
N THR A 203 -26.41 -9.22 -2.74
CA THR A 203 -27.34 -10.29 -2.37
C THR A 203 -28.20 -10.65 -3.59
N MET A 204 -28.43 -11.94 -3.81
CA MET A 204 -29.37 -12.42 -4.83
C MET A 204 -30.21 -13.57 -4.29
N ARG A 205 -31.38 -13.82 -4.89
CA ARG A 205 -32.17 -15.03 -4.56
C ARG A 205 -31.33 -16.27 -4.84
N GLY A 206 -31.34 -17.21 -3.91
CA GLY A 206 -30.47 -18.39 -3.95
C GLY A 206 -30.81 -19.40 -2.86
N THR A 207 -29.80 -20.14 -2.41
CA THR A 207 -29.94 -21.25 -1.46
C THR A 207 -29.12 -21.06 -0.17
N GLY A 208 -28.57 -19.86 0.05
CA GLY A 208 -27.78 -19.53 1.24
C GLY A 208 -26.26 -19.63 1.05
N LYS A 209 -25.78 -19.62 -0.19
CA LYS A 209 -24.35 -19.74 -0.49
C LYS A 209 -23.61 -18.43 -0.32
N LEU A 210 -22.38 -18.51 0.18
CA LEU A 210 -21.40 -17.42 0.18
C LEU A 210 -20.43 -17.61 -0.97
N THR A 211 -20.41 -16.68 -1.92
CA THR A 211 -19.47 -16.65 -3.03
C THR A 211 -18.43 -15.56 -2.81
N LEU A 212 -17.15 -15.85 -3.06
CA LEU A 212 -16.05 -14.92 -2.86
C LEU A 212 -15.22 -14.81 -4.14
N THR A 213 -14.96 -13.58 -4.61
CA THR A 213 -14.13 -13.34 -5.81
C THR A 213 -13.10 -12.23 -5.59
N GLY A 214 -12.03 -12.24 -6.40
CA GLY A 214 -10.94 -11.26 -6.31
C GLY A 214 -9.59 -11.83 -5.86
N GLN A 215 -9.31 -13.11 -6.17
CA GLN A 215 -8.05 -13.81 -5.85
C GLN A 215 -7.71 -13.79 -4.35
N LEU A 216 -8.66 -14.25 -3.55
CA LEU A 216 -8.53 -14.31 -2.09
C LEU A 216 -7.77 -15.56 -1.67
N GLY A 217 -6.80 -15.38 -0.76
CA GLY A 217 -6.20 -16.48 -0.02
C GLY A 217 -7.14 -17.07 1.03
N ASP A 218 -6.73 -18.18 1.65
CA ASP A 218 -7.61 -18.95 2.53
C ASP A 218 -7.94 -18.21 3.83
N VAL A 219 -6.99 -17.43 4.37
CA VAL A 219 -7.21 -16.63 5.59
C VAL A 219 -8.30 -15.58 5.37
N MET A 220 -8.34 -14.99 4.17
CA MET A 220 -9.37 -14.02 3.82
C MET A 220 -10.75 -14.68 3.61
N LYS A 221 -10.80 -15.90 3.07
CA LYS A 221 -12.05 -16.67 2.95
C LYS A 221 -12.62 -17.06 4.32
N GLU A 222 -11.76 -17.46 5.24
CA GLU A 222 -12.13 -17.73 6.63
C GLU A 222 -12.69 -16.47 7.30
N SER A 223 -12.03 -15.33 7.11
CA SER A 223 -12.49 -14.04 7.62
C SER A 223 -13.87 -13.65 7.08
N ALA A 224 -14.12 -13.86 5.78
CA ALA A 224 -15.45 -13.62 5.19
C ALA A 224 -16.53 -14.52 5.79
N THR A 225 -16.19 -15.79 6.03
CA THR A 225 -17.08 -16.78 6.65
C THR A 225 -17.39 -16.39 8.09
N ALA A 226 -16.39 -15.99 8.87
CA ALA A 226 -16.55 -15.53 10.23
C ALA A 226 -17.45 -14.28 10.33
N ALA A 227 -17.29 -13.33 9.41
CA ALA A 227 -18.17 -12.15 9.33
C ALA A 227 -19.63 -12.55 9.11
N LEU A 228 -19.88 -13.46 8.16
CA LEU A 228 -21.23 -13.95 7.88
C LEU A 228 -21.83 -14.70 9.07
N SER A 229 -21.06 -15.57 9.72
CA SER A 229 -21.52 -16.29 10.92
C SER A 229 -21.87 -15.34 12.08
N TYR A 230 -21.10 -14.27 12.27
CA TYR A 230 -21.42 -13.25 13.26
C TYR A 230 -22.74 -12.54 12.94
N ILE A 231 -22.94 -12.12 11.69
CA ILE A 231 -24.19 -11.45 11.27
C ILE A 231 -25.39 -12.38 11.42
N ARG A 232 -25.27 -13.66 11.00
CA ARG A 232 -26.34 -14.65 11.14
C ARG A 232 -26.76 -14.86 12.60
N SER A 233 -25.79 -14.94 13.52
CA SER A 233 -26.08 -15.10 14.95
C SER A 233 -26.66 -13.85 15.61
N ASN A 234 -26.54 -12.68 14.97
CA ASN A 234 -27.06 -11.40 15.47
C ASN A 234 -28.18 -10.82 14.60
N ALA A 235 -28.70 -11.58 13.63
CA ALA A 235 -29.72 -11.13 12.67
C ALA A 235 -30.95 -10.47 13.32
N PRO A 236 -31.50 -10.96 14.45
CA PRO A 236 -32.64 -10.32 15.10
C PRO A 236 -32.35 -8.88 15.55
N SER A 237 -31.12 -8.60 16.01
CA SER A 237 -30.71 -7.26 16.44
C SER A 237 -30.55 -6.27 15.29
N MET A 238 -30.50 -6.78 14.06
CA MET A 238 -30.31 -6.00 12.82
C MET A 238 -31.59 -5.93 11.98
N ASN A 239 -32.73 -6.43 12.51
CA ASN A 239 -34.01 -6.55 11.80
C ASN A 239 -33.91 -7.34 10.48
N ILE A 240 -33.10 -8.39 10.44
CA ILE A 240 -32.97 -9.29 9.30
C ILE A 240 -33.85 -10.51 9.57
N GLU A 241 -34.65 -10.92 8.57
CA GLU A 241 -35.52 -12.10 8.68
C GLU A 241 -34.73 -13.40 8.84
N ASP A 242 -35.19 -14.32 9.69
CA ASP A 242 -34.48 -15.57 10.01
C ASP A 242 -34.29 -16.48 8.79
N ASN A 243 -35.24 -16.47 7.84
CA ASN A 243 -35.20 -17.25 6.60
C ASN A 243 -34.37 -16.59 5.49
N TYR A 244 -33.87 -15.36 5.70
CA TYR A 244 -33.17 -14.60 4.66
C TYR A 244 -31.94 -15.37 4.15
N PHE A 245 -31.14 -15.90 5.07
CA PHE A 245 -29.91 -16.63 4.76
C PHE A 245 -30.13 -18.03 4.16
N GLN A 246 -31.37 -18.51 4.08
CA GLN A 246 -31.72 -19.76 3.39
C GLN A 246 -32.22 -19.52 1.96
N THR A 247 -32.71 -18.30 1.69
CA THR A 247 -33.38 -17.92 0.44
C THR A 247 -32.53 -16.98 -0.42
N HIS A 248 -31.43 -16.47 0.11
CA HIS A 248 -30.55 -15.53 -0.57
C HIS A 248 -29.09 -15.98 -0.48
N ASP A 249 -28.39 -15.88 -1.59
CA ASP A 249 -26.94 -16.00 -1.67
C ASP A 249 -26.31 -14.63 -1.46
N ILE A 250 -25.09 -14.64 -0.91
CA ILE A 250 -24.27 -13.44 -0.71
C ILE A 250 -23.01 -13.60 -1.54
N HIS A 251 -22.66 -12.57 -2.31
CA HIS A 251 -21.43 -12.52 -3.08
C HIS A 251 -20.59 -11.33 -2.62
N ILE A 252 -19.37 -11.62 -2.14
CA ILE A 252 -18.36 -10.61 -1.81
C ILE A 252 -17.30 -10.57 -2.92
N HIS A 253 -17.05 -9.38 -3.43
CA HIS A 253 -15.99 -9.09 -4.38
C HIS A 253 -15.00 -8.09 -3.77
N ILE A 254 -13.71 -8.40 -3.89
CA ILE A 254 -12.63 -7.49 -3.47
C ILE A 254 -11.80 -7.15 -4.71
N PRO A 255 -12.13 -6.05 -5.43
CA PRO A 255 -11.42 -5.61 -6.62
C PRO A 255 -9.98 -5.27 -6.27
N ALA A 256 -9.03 -5.83 -7.02
CA ALA A 256 -7.74 -5.24 -7.41
C ALA A 256 -6.82 -6.37 -7.87
N GLY A 257 -6.56 -6.42 -9.18
CA GLY A 257 -5.36 -7.01 -9.80
C GLY A 257 -5.12 -8.51 -9.64
N ALA A 258 -3.96 -8.92 -10.16
CA ALA A 258 -3.39 -10.27 -10.11
C ALA A 258 -2.53 -10.52 -8.85
N ILE A 259 -2.66 -9.65 -7.83
CA ILE A 259 -1.87 -9.74 -6.59
C ILE A 259 -2.73 -10.47 -5.56
N PRO A 260 -2.31 -11.66 -5.09
CA PRO A 260 -3.02 -12.40 -4.05
C PRO A 260 -3.22 -11.53 -2.81
N LYS A 261 -4.45 -11.54 -2.28
CA LYS A 261 -4.77 -10.85 -1.03
C LYS A 261 -5.00 -11.90 0.03
N ASP A 262 -4.02 -12.04 0.92
CA ASP A 262 -4.13 -12.94 2.04
C ASP A 262 -3.79 -12.20 3.33
N GLY A 263 -4.72 -12.23 4.28
CA GLY A 263 -4.57 -11.50 5.54
C GLY A 263 -5.91 -11.20 6.21
N PRO A 264 -5.99 -11.33 7.54
CA PRO A 264 -7.26 -11.22 8.28
C PRO A 264 -7.74 -9.78 8.47
N SER A 265 -6.91 -8.79 8.12
CA SER A 265 -7.12 -7.37 8.46
C SER A 265 -8.29 -6.66 7.76
N ALA A 266 -8.97 -7.36 6.83
CA ALA A 266 -10.17 -6.89 6.12
C ALA A 266 -11.48 -7.36 6.79
N GLY A 267 -11.40 -8.09 7.91
CA GLY A 267 -12.55 -8.66 8.61
C GLY A 267 -13.66 -7.64 8.91
N VAL A 268 -13.32 -6.53 9.56
CA VAL A 268 -14.29 -5.48 9.91
C VAL A 268 -14.91 -4.82 8.67
N THR A 269 -14.15 -4.75 7.57
CA THR A 269 -14.61 -4.19 6.29
C THR A 269 -15.63 -5.13 5.63
N MET A 270 -15.36 -6.44 5.60
CA MET A 270 -16.29 -7.45 5.08
C MET A 270 -17.56 -7.53 5.92
N LEU A 271 -17.43 -7.53 7.24
CA LEU A 271 -18.56 -7.45 8.17
C LEU A 271 -19.45 -6.25 7.83
N THR A 272 -18.87 -5.07 7.69
CA THR A 272 -19.62 -3.85 7.40
C THR A 272 -20.26 -3.89 6.01
N ALA A 273 -19.60 -4.48 5.01
CA ALA A 273 -20.15 -4.61 3.66
C ALA A 273 -21.37 -5.54 3.64
N ILE A 274 -21.29 -6.69 4.29
CA ILE A 274 -22.41 -7.62 4.41
C ILE A 274 -23.55 -6.96 5.20
N ALA A 275 -23.27 -6.32 6.33
CA ALA A 275 -24.29 -5.62 7.11
C ALA A 275 -24.96 -4.51 6.29
N SER A 276 -24.17 -3.72 5.55
CA SER A 276 -24.63 -2.62 4.71
C SER A 276 -25.59 -3.08 3.62
N VAL A 277 -25.31 -4.18 2.92
CA VAL A 277 -26.22 -4.68 1.88
C VAL A 277 -27.50 -5.28 2.48
N LEU A 278 -27.42 -5.94 3.64
CA LEU A 278 -28.57 -6.56 4.30
C LEU A 278 -29.53 -5.54 4.90
N THR A 279 -29.02 -4.43 5.44
CA THR A 279 -29.85 -3.37 6.03
C THR A 279 -30.19 -2.26 5.05
N GLY A 280 -29.60 -2.25 3.85
CA GLY A 280 -29.70 -1.15 2.88
C GLY A 280 -29.00 0.15 3.31
N ALA A 281 -28.31 0.15 4.47
CA ALA A 281 -27.60 1.31 4.99
C ALA A 281 -26.31 1.58 4.20
N THR A 282 -26.00 2.84 3.90
CA THR A 282 -24.72 3.21 3.27
C THR A 282 -23.66 3.56 4.30
N THR A 283 -22.38 3.45 3.94
CA THR A 283 -21.28 3.89 4.82
C THR A 283 -20.91 5.35 4.61
N HIS A 284 -20.15 5.93 5.53
CA HIS A 284 -19.64 7.30 5.41
C HIS A 284 -18.59 7.43 4.28
N LYS A 285 -18.70 8.48 3.45
CA LYS A 285 -17.92 8.65 2.21
C LYS A 285 -16.40 8.81 2.43
N ASP A 286 -16.01 9.32 3.60
CA ASP A 286 -14.62 9.59 3.96
C ASP A 286 -14.18 8.73 5.17
N LEU A 287 -14.78 7.54 5.31
CA LEU A 287 -14.50 6.56 6.36
C LEU A 287 -13.81 5.33 5.79
N ALA A 288 -12.68 4.94 6.38
CA ALA A 288 -12.04 3.66 6.12
C ALA A 288 -11.86 2.86 7.41
N MET A 289 -11.59 1.57 7.28
CA MET A 289 -11.40 0.69 8.44
C MET A 289 -10.41 -0.43 8.14
N THR A 290 -9.80 -0.96 9.20
CA THR A 290 -9.02 -2.18 9.18
C THR A 290 -9.14 -2.86 10.55
N GLY A 291 -9.06 -4.17 10.59
CA GLY A 291 -9.25 -4.93 11.82
C GLY A 291 -9.59 -6.37 11.50
N GLU A 292 -8.98 -7.27 12.25
CA GLU A 292 -9.33 -8.68 12.26
C GLU A 292 -10.56 -8.92 13.14
N ILE A 293 -11.29 -9.98 12.88
CA ILE A 293 -12.58 -10.28 13.50
C ILE A 293 -12.61 -11.70 14.06
N THR A 294 -13.39 -11.91 15.12
CA THR A 294 -13.62 -13.24 15.72
C THR A 294 -15.10 -13.61 15.71
N LEU A 295 -15.43 -14.89 15.75
CA LEU A 295 -16.83 -15.35 15.84
C LEU A 295 -17.60 -14.77 17.04
N ARG A 296 -16.89 -14.31 18.09
CA ARG A 296 -17.49 -13.75 19.31
C ARG A 296 -17.66 -12.22 19.27
N GLY A 297 -17.44 -11.57 18.13
CA GLY A 297 -17.68 -10.14 17.99
C GLY A 297 -16.53 -9.23 18.42
N LYS A 298 -15.34 -9.78 18.71
CA LYS A 298 -14.14 -8.98 19.03
C LYS A 298 -13.40 -8.51 17.78
N VAL A 299 -12.81 -7.33 17.87
CA VAL A 299 -11.90 -6.75 16.87
C VAL A 299 -10.46 -6.91 17.35
N LEU A 300 -9.61 -7.55 16.55
CA LEU A 300 -8.23 -7.88 16.89
C LEU A 300 -7.23 -6.92 16.20
N PRO A 301 -6.04 -6.70 16.80
CA PRO A 301 -5.01 -5.82 16.24
C PRO A 301 -4.49 -6.32 14.89
N VAL A 302 -4.00 -5.40 14.07
CA VAL A 302 -3.49 -5.68 12.73
C VAL A 302 -2.18 -4.94 12.50
N GLY A 303 -1.30 -5.51 11.66
CA GLY A 303 -0.04 -4.89 11.27
C GLY A 303 -0.16 -3.80 10.21
N GLY A 304 0.99 -3.13 9.96
CA GLY A 304 1.17 -2.14 8.89
C GLY A 304 0.38 -0.84 9.10
N ILE A 305 0.17 -0.43 10.36
CA ILE A 305 -0.64 0.74 10.69
C ILE A 305 -0.07 2.00 10.04
N LYS A 306 1.24 2.23 10.12
CA LYS A 306 1.90 3.38 9.51
C LYS A 306 1.62 3.50 8.01
N GLU A 307 1.84 2.42 7.26
CA GLU A 307 1.65 2.41 5.81
C GLU A 307 0.17 2.58 5.44
N LYS A 308 -0.74 1.94 6.18
CA LYS A 308 -2.19 2.09 6.01
C LYS A 308 -2.64 3.53 6.28
N MET A 309 -2.09 4.20 7.29
CA MET A 309 -2.44 5.59 7.60
C MET A 309 -1.90 6.55 6.54
N LEU A 310 -0.69 6.33 6.04
CA LEU A 310 -0.13 7.08 4.91
C LEU A 310 -0.99 6.92 3.65
N ALA A 311 -1.46 5.69 3.37
CA ALA A 311 -2.37 5.44 2.26
C ALA A 311 -3.71 6.16 2.40
N ALA A 312 -4.31 6.10 3.59
CA ALA A 312 -5.55 6.79 3.91
C ALA A 312 -5.42 8.32 3.74
N HIS A 313 -4.32 8.88 4.23
CA HIS A 313 -4.03 10.31 4.08
C HIS A 313 -3.84 10.72 2.62
N ARG A 314 -3.08 9.95 1.82
CA ARG A 314 -2.94 10.19 0.37
C ARG A 314 -4.29 10.13 -0.36
N ALA A 315 -5.18 9.26 0.10
CA ALA A 315 -6.53 9.10 -0.43
C ALA A 315 -7.50 10.20 0.04
N GLY A 316 -7.08 11.08 0.97
CA GLY A 316 -7.93 12.14 1.52
C GLY A 316 -9.05 11.63 2.44
N ILE A 317 -8.86 10.43 3.03
CA ILE A 317 -9.75 9.86 4.04
C ILE A 317 -9.60 10.67 5.33
N LYS A 318 -10.73 11.00 5.96
CA LYS A 318 -10.76 11.86 7.15
C LYS A 318 -11.07 11.11 8.43
N THR A 319 -11.66 9.93 8.33
CA THR A 319 -12.10 9.14 9.48
C THR A 319 -11.63 7.70 9.32
N ILE A 320 -11.04 7.12 10.36
CA ILE A 320 -10.58 5.74 10.34
C ILE A 320 -11.05 5.01 11.60
N ILE A 321 -11.58 3.80 11.41
CA ILE A 321 -11.84 2.84 12.50
C ILE A 321 -10.64 1.91 12.62
N LEU A 322 -10.08 1.82 13.83
CA LEU A 322 -8.94 0.97 14.18
C LEU A 322 -9.24 0.08 15.38
N PRO A 323 -8.63 -1.11 15.48
CA PRO A 323 -8.64 -1.88 16.71
C PRO A 323 -8.02 -1.05 17.83
N LYS A 324 -8.60 -1.09 19.03
CA LYS A 324 -8.12 -0.30 20.17
C LYS A 324 -6.67 -0.60 20.53
N LEU A 325 -6.26 -1.86 20.42
CA LEU A 325 -4.88 -2.28 20.69
C LEU A 325 -3.84 -1.70 19.71
N CYS A 326 -4.27 -1.13 18.58
CA CYS A 326 -3.39 -0.46 17.61
C CYS A 326 -3.16 1.03 17.91
N GLU A 327 -3.75 1.59 18.97
CA GLU A 327 -3.56 3.00 19.34
C GLU A 327 -2.07 3.33 19.58
N LYS A 328 -1.33 2.40 20.22
CA LYS A 328 0.11 2.52 20.45
C LYS A 328 0.91 2.64 19.16
N ASP A 329 0.48 1.99 18.08
CA ASP A 329 1.18 1.94 16.79
C ASP A 329 1.05 3.27 16.03
N LEU A 330 0.16 4.17 16.47
CA LEU A 330 0.04 5.52 15.91
C LEU A 330 1.23 6.41 16.28
N LEU A 331 2.05 6.06 17.27
CA LEU A 331 3.27 6.81 17.60
C LEU A 331 4.22 6.88 16.40
N ASP A 332 4.26 5.82 15.58
CA ASP A 332 5.10 5.71 14.38
C ASP A 332 4.54 6.47 13.17
N VAL A 333 3.32 7.00 13.28
CA VAL A 333 2.67 7.78 12.23
C VAL A 333 3.11 9.25 12.34
N PRO A 334 3.53 9.88 11.22
CA PRO A 334 3.88 11.30 11.21
C PRO A 334 2.77 12.19 11.80
N LYS A 335 3.16 13.18 12.61
CA LYS A 335 2.20 14.04 13.35
C LYS A 335 1.21 14.74 12.42
N ASN A 336 1.67 15.26 11.29
CA ASN A 336 0.82 15.89 10.28
C ASN A 336 -0.29 14.96 9.74
N VAL A 337 0.00 13.66 9.62
CA VAL A 337 -0.97 12.66 9.18
C VAL A 337 -1.96 12.32 10.30
N ARG A 338 -1.47 12.15 11.53
CA ARG A 338 -2.32 11.91 12.70
C ARG A 338 -3.30 13.04 12.94
N ASP A 339 -2.83 14.28 12.88
CA ASP A 339 -3.65 15.47 13.14
C ASP A 339 -4.70 15.71 12.03
N ALA A 340 -4.49 15.16 10.83
CA ALA A 340 -5.42 15.28 9.70
C ALA A 340 -6.55 14.24 9.71
N ILE A 341 -6.44 13.18 10.52
CA ILE A 341 -7.36 12.03 10.52
C ILE A 341 -8.03 11.90 11.90
N LYS A 342 -9.35 11.73 11.91
CA LYS A 342 -10.09 11.35 13.11
C LYS A 342 -10.08 9.84 13.29
N PHE A 343 -9.58 9.38 14.43
CA PHE A 343 -9.54 7.95 14.77
C PHE A 343 -10.70 7.53 15.67
N HIS A 344 -11.26 6.37 15.38
CA HIS A 344 -12.22 5.67 16.22
C HIS A 344 -11.64 4.32 16.62
N PHE A 345 -11.32 4.15 17.90
CA PHE A 345 -10.78 2.92 18.45
C PHE A 345 -11.90 2.02 18.95
N VAL A 346 -11.90 0.76 18.51
CA VAL A 346 -12.97 -0.20 18.80
C VAL A 346 -12.41 -1.52 19.32
N ASP A 347 -13.16 -2.12 20.25
CA ASP A 347 -12.90 -3.48 20.77
C ASP A 347 -13.91 -4.51 20.21
N ASN A 348 -15.08 -4.05 19.74
CA ASN A 348 -16.17 -4.92 19.33
C ASN A 348 -16.73 -4.53 17.95
N MET A 349 -17.23 -5.53 17.24
CA MET A 349 -17.85 -5.41 15.91
C MET A 349 -19.11 -4.57 15.92
N THR A 350 -19.87 -4.60 17.01
CA THR A 350 -21.07 -3.76 17.18
C THR A 350 -20.73 -2.28 17.13
N ASP A 351 -19.60 -1.88 17.72
CA ASP A 351 -19.12 -0.50 17.72
C ASP A 351 -18.72 -0.07 16.30
N VAL A 352 -18.06 -0.97 15.55
CA VAL A 352 -17.75 -0.74 14.12
C VAL A 352 -19.02 -0.42 13.35
N LEU A 353 -20.04 -1.29 13.43
CA LEU A 353 -21.27 -1.13 12.65
C LEU A 353 -22.03 0.15 13.00
N LYS A 354 -22.10 0.50 14.30
CA LYS A 354 -22.72 1.75 14.77
C LYS A 354 -22.03 3.00 14.25
N ILE A 355 -20.70 2.98 14.14
CA ILE A 355 -19.91 4.12 13.65
C ILE A 355 -19.94 4.17 12.12
N ALA A 356 -19.97 3.02 11.46
CA ALA A 356 -19.79 2.93 10.02
C ALA A 356 -21.06 3.13 9.19
N LEU A 357 -22.19 2.58 9.65
CA LEU A 357 -23.45 2.59 8.90
C LEU A 357 -24.27 3.84 9.22
N LYS A 358 -24.77 4.49 8.16
CA LYS A 358 -25.76 5.57 8.28
C LYS A 358 -27.14 4.96 8.52
N LYS A 359 -27.91 5.59 9.41
CA LYS A 359 -29.33 5.27 9.59
C LYS A 359 -30.15 5.67 8.38
#